data_AF-A0A1S3GX33-F1
#
_entry.id   AF-A0A1S3GX33-F1
#
_cell.length_a   1.000
_cell.length_b   1.000
_cell.length_c   1.000
_cell.angle_alpha   90.00
_cell.angle_beta   90.00
_cell.angle_gamma   90.00
#
_symmetry.space_group_name_H-M   'P 1'
#
loop_
_entity.id
_entity.type
_entity.pdbx_description
1 polymer ?
#
loop_
_entity_poly.entity_id
_entity_poly.type
_entity_poly.pdbx_seq_one_letter_code
_entity_poly.pdbx_strand_id
1 'polypeptide(L)'
;MGDWKGYISAVLRDPRIDDVAIVGHSDNRCVWASRPGGLLAAISPQEVGVLTGPDRDTFLHAGLSLAGRRCCVIRDFLLADGDGVLD
;
A
#
# COMPACT_ATOMS: atom_id res chain seq x y z
N MET A 1 -11.35 16.65 6.64
CA MET A 1 -10.55 15.40 6.74
C MET A 1 -11.54 14.26 6.85
N GLY A 2 -11.63 13.43 5.82
CA GLY A 2 -12.64 12.36 5.75
C GLY A 2 -12.45 11.32 6.86
N ASP A 3 -13.52 10.60 7.20
CA ASP A 3 -13.50 9.55 8.21
C ASP A 3 -12.76 8.29 7.70
N TRP A 4 -11.44 8.38 7.60
CA TRP A 4 -10.58 7.27 7.22
C TRP A 4 -10.70 6.09 8.18
N LYS A 5 -10.99 6.37 9.46
CA LYS A 5 -11.24 5.33 10.46
C LYS A 5 -12.49 4.54 10.14
N GLY A 6 -13.56 5.20 9.70
CA GLY A 6 -14.77 4.56 9.18
C GLY A 6 -14.47 3.64 7.98
N TYR A 7 -13.64 4.10 7.04
CA TYR A 7 -13.23 3.29 5.88
C TYR A 7 -12.45 2.04 6.29
N ILE A 8 -11.41 2.18 7.13
CA ILE A 8 -10.66 1.05 7.68
C ILE A 8 -11.60 0.05 8.36
N SER A 9 -12.54 0.55 9.18
CA SER A 9 -13.51 -0.29 9.88
C SER A 9 -14.46 -1.02 8.93
N ALA A 10 -14.83 -0.39 7.80
CA ALA A 10 -15.70 -1.01 6.79
C ALA A 10 -14.98 -2.11 6.01
N VAL A 11 -13.73 -1.89 5.62
CA VAL A 11 -12.90 -2.90 4.92
C VAL A 11 -12.67 -4.13 5.82
N LEU A 12 -12.32 -3.90 7.10
CA LEU A 12 -12.10 -4.96 8.07
C LEU A 12 -13.37 -5.73 8.50
N ARG A 13 -14.56 -5.39 7.96
CA ARG A 13 -15.75 -6.24 8.12
C ARG A 13 -15.64 -7.52 7.30
N ASP A 14 -14.85 -7.52 6.23
CA ASP A 14 -14.57 -8.74 5.48
C ASP A 14 -13.56 -9.60 6.26
N PRO A 15 -13.95 -10.80 6.73
CA PRO A 15 -13.08 -11.66 7.54
C PRO A 15 -11.87 -12.20 6.76
N ARG A 16 -11.82 -12.03 5.44
CA ARG A 16 -10.68 -12.43 4.61
C ARG A 16 -9.54 -11.42 4.63
N ILE A 17 -9.78 -10.21 5.12
CA ILE A 17 -8.80 -9.12 5.16
C ILE A 17 -8.19 -9.06 6.56
N ASP A 18 -6.92 -9.45 6.66
CA ASP A 18 -6.17 -9.41 7.92
C ASP A 18 -5.64 -8.00 8.27
N ASP A 19 -5.31 -7.21 7.25
CA ASP A 19 -4.71 -5.88 7.42
C ASP A 19 -5.10 -4.92 6.30
N VAL A 20 -5.12 -3.62 6.60
CA VAL A 20 -5.43 -2.55 5.66
C VAL A 20 -4.79 -1.23 6.13
N ALA A 21 -4.30 -0.43 5.17
CA ALA A 21 -3.84 0.93 5.40
C ALA A 21 -4.24 1.86 4.26
N ILE A 22 -4.45 3.13 4.58
CA ILE A 22 -4.58 4.25 3.66
C ILE A 22 -3.28 5.03 3.74
N VAL A 23 -2.59 5.17 2.61
CA VAL A 23 -1.27 5.78 2.53
C VAL A 23 -1.31 6.90 1.51
N GLY A 24 -0.88 8.10 1.90
CA GLY A 24 -0.65 9.18 0.94
C GLY A 24 0.56 8.85 0.08
N HIS A 25 0.53 9.15 -1.22
CA HIS A 25 1.65 8.82 -2.13
C HIS A 25 2.33 10.04 -2.77
N SER A 26 1.64 11.18 -2.85
CA SER A 26 2.16 12.43 -3.44
C SER A 26 3.10 13.16 -2.46
N ASP A 27 2.67 14.29 -1.89
CA ASP A 27 3.53 15.16 -1.07
C ASP A 27 3.77 14.61 0.34
N ASN A 28 2.83 13.83 0.85
CA ASN A 28 2.89 13.27 2.21
C ASN A 28 2.84 11.75 2.16
N ARG A 29 4.01 11.14 1.96
CA ARG A 29 4.22 9.68 1.86
C ARG A 29 4.14 8.99 3.22
N CYS A 30 3.01 9.09 3.89
CA CYS A 30 2.79 8.48 5.19
C CYS A 30 1.43 7.78 5.29
N VAL A 31 1.32 6.92 6.29
CA VAL A 31 0.07 6.24 6.63
C VAL A 31 -0.89 7.25 7.27
N TRP A 32 -2.06 7.44 6.66
CA TRP A 32 -3.13 8.30 7.19
C TRP A 32 -4.07 7.55 8.12
N ALA A 33 -4.28 6.27 7.85
CA ALA A 33 -5.05 5.37 8.71
C ALA A 33 -4.64 3.92 8.45
N SER A 34 -4.74 3.07 9.46
CA SER A 34 -4.46 1.64 9.34
C SER A 34 -5.24 0.86 10.39
N ARG A 35 -5.27 -0.48 10.25
CA ARG A 35 -5.71 -1.36 11.32
C ARG A 35 -4.87 -1.14 12.59
N PRO A 36 -5.49 -0.93 13.77
CA PRO A 36 -4.75 -0.87 15.02
C PRO A 36 -3.95 -2.15 15.27
N GLY A 37 -2.63 -2.02 15.46
CA GLY A 37 -1.72 -3.16 15.63
C GLY A 37 -1.44 -3.97 14.34
N GLY A 38 -1.95 -3.51 13.18
CA GLY A 38 -1.61 -4.07 11.87
C GLY A 38 -0.18 -3.73 11.47
N LEU A 39 0.43 -4.60 10.66
CA LEU A 39 1.76 -4.36 10.13
C LEU A 39 1.77 -3.16 9.18
N LEU A 40 0.73 -2.99 8.35
CA LEU A 40 0.69 -1.93 7.33
C LEU A 40 0.74 -0.51 7.93
N ALA A 41 0.59 -0.36 9.25
CA ALA A 41 0.87 0.89 9.96
C ALA A 41 2.34 1.33 9.89
N ALA A 42 3.27 0.40 9.61
CA ALA A 42 4.70 0.65 9.57
C ALA A 42 5.26 0.87 8.15
N ILE A 43 4.39 1.05 7.14
CA ILE A 43 4.83 1.41 5.78
C ILE A 43 5.60 2.73 5.83
N SER A 44 6.81 2.72 5.28
CA SER A 44 7.70 3.88 5.28
C SER A 44 7.54 4.74 4.02
N PRO A 45 7.90 6.04 4.09
CA PRO A 45 7.92 6.91 2.91
C PRO A 45 8.79 6.38 1.76
N GLN A 46 9.86 5.65 2.07
CA GLN A 46 10.75 5.04 1.09
C GLN A 46 10.07 3.90 0.33
N GLU A 47 9.35 3.03 1.05
CA GLU A 47 8.58 1.94 0.43
C GLU A 47 7.49 2.48 -0.50
N VAL A 48 6.80 3.56 -0.11
CA VAL A 48 5.84 4.28 -0.97
C VAL A 48 6.51 4.84 -2.22
N GLY A 49 7.73 5.36 -2.09
CA GLY A 49 8.52 5.86 -3.21
C GLY A 49 8.89 4.76 -4.21
N VAL A 50 9.15 3.54 -3.73
CA VAL A 50 9.39 2.38 -4.60
C VAL A 50 8.10 1.95 -5.29
N LEU A 51 6.99 1.83 -4.54
CA LEU A 51 5.67 1.47 -5.08
C LEU A 51 5.25 2.37 -6.26
N THR A 52 5.46 3.68 -6.12
CA THR A 52 5.04 4.70 -7.10
C THR A 52 6.17 5.17 -8.01
N GLY A 53 7.32 4.51 -7.95
CA GLY A 53 8.51 4.86 -8.73
C GLY A 53 8.38 4.48 -10.21
N PRO A 54 9.12 5.17 -11.10
CA PRO A 54 9.07 4.93 -12.55
C PRO A 54 9.80 3.65 -12.98
N ASP A 55 10.71 3.12 -12.15
CA ASP A 55 11.45 1.88 -12.44
C ASP A 55 10.58 0.65 -12.18
N ARG A 56 9.78 0.28 -13.18
CA ARG A 56 8.88 -0.89 -13.10
C ARG A 56 9.61 -2.21 -13.36
N ASP A 57 10.72 -2.19 -14.09
CA ASP A 57 11.45 -3.40 -14.46
C ASP A 57 12.17 -4.02 -13.26
N THR A 58 12.95 -3.22 -12.51
CA THR A 58 13.58 -3.69 -11.27
C THR A 58 12.54 -4.07 -10.24
N PHE A 59 11.44 -3.32 -10.17
CA PHE A 59 10.34 -3.58 -9.24
C PHE A 59 9.71 -4.96 -9.47
N LEU A 60 9.48 -5.35 -10.71
CA LEU A 60 8.94 -6.66 -11.08
C LEU A 60 9.94 -7.80 -10.80
N HIS A 61 11.23 -7.59 -11.08
CA HIS A 61 12.25 -8.63 -10.91
C HIS A 61 12.70 -8.81 -9.45
N ALA A 62 12.87 -7.72 -8.72
CA ALA A 62 13.44 -7.71 -7.37
C ALA A 62 12.37 -7.67 -6.27
N GLY A 63 11.11 -7.42 -6.62
CA GLY A 63 10.04 -7.19 -5.66
C GLY A 63 10.24 -5.93 -4.82
N LEU A 64 9.54 -5.85 -3.70
CA LEU A 64 9.63 -4.73 -2.77
C LEU A 64 9.61 -5.17 -1.31
N SER A 65 9.78 -4.22 -0.41
CA SER A 65 9.42 -4.38 0.99
C SER A 65 8.18 -3.54 1.29
N LEU A 66 7.23 -4.10 2.05
CA LEU A 66 6.08 -3.40 2.59
C LEU A 66 6.07 -3.56 4.10
N ALA A 67 6.22 -2.43 4.81
CA ALA A 67 6.35 -2.40 6.26
C ALA A 67 7.43 -3.38 6.76
N GLY A 68 8.55 -3.44 6.05
CA GLY A 68 9.68 -4.32 6.35
C GLY A 68 9.52 -5.79 5.96
N ARG A 69 8.36 -6.22 5.42
CA ARG A 69 8.18 -7.57 4.86
C ARG A 69 8.50 -7.59 3.36
N ARG A 70 9.32 -8.54 2.92
CA ARG A 70 9.64 -8.74 1.50
C ARG A 70 8.43 -9.33 0.77
N CYS A 71 8.10 -8.74 -0.36
CA CYS A 71 6.98 -9.12 -1.24
C CYS A 71 7.48 -9.26 -2.67
N CYS A 72 6.94 -10.23 -3.40
CA CYS A 72 7.10 -10.35 -4.85
C CYS A 72 5.92 -9.63 -5.52
N VAL A 73 6.15 -9.11 -6.73
CA VAL A 73 5.10 -8.54 -7.56
C VAL A 73 4.58 -9.63 -8.50
N ILE A 74 3.28 -9.88 -8.47
CA ILE A 74 2.58 -10.83 -9.34
C ILE A 74 2.06 -10.10 -10.59
N ARG A 75 1.45 -8.92 -10.41
CA ARG A 75 0.89 -8.10 -11.50
C ARG A 75 1.04 -6.63 -11.18
N ASP A 76 1.37 -5.83 -12.18
CA ASP A 76 1.56 -4.39 -12.02
C ASP A 76 0.76 -3.58 -13.04
N PHE A 77 -0.33 -2.97 -12.56
CA PHE A 77 -1.15 -2.00 -13.28
C PHE A 77 -1.38 -0.74 -12.44
N LEU A 78 -0.49 -0.49 -11.46
CA LEU A 78 -0.70 0.58 -10.47
C LEU A 78 -0.66 1.97 -11.12
N LEU A 79 0.19 2.15 -12.13
CA LEU A 79 0.38 3.41 -12.86
C LEU A 79 -0.32 3.41 -14.22
N ALA A 80 -1.04 2.34 -14.56
CA ALA A 80 -1.83 2.27 -15.78
C ALA A 80 -3.13 3.07 -15.62
N ASP A 81 -3.50 3.81 -16.67
CA ASP A 81 -4.70 4.65 -16.65
C ASP A 81 -5.96 3.77 -16.53
N GLY A 82 -6.79 4.07 -15.52
CA GLY A 82 -8.06 3.38 -15.27
C GLY A 82 -8.00 2.09 -14.41
N ASP A 83 -6.81 1.53 -14.14
CA ASP A 83 -6.68 0.31 -13.31
C ASP A 83 -6.36 0.65 -11.84
N GLY A 84 -5.15 1.14 -11.57
CA GLY A 84 -4.72 1.49 -10.21
C GLY A 84 -4.56 0.29 -9.27
N VAL A 85 -4.24 -0.89 -9.80
CA VAL A 85 -4.13 -2.15 -9.04
C VAL A 85 -2.73 -2.75 -9.15
N LEU A 86 -2.26 -3.32 -8.04
CA LEU A 86 -1.00 -4.06 -7.90
C LEU A 86 -1.28 -5.31 -7.07
N ASP A 87 -0.78 -6.47 -7.52
CA ASP A 87 -0.81 -7.73 -6.76
C ASP A 87 0.59 -8.31 -6.58
#